data_AF-A0A1J3EKA4-F1
#
_entry.id   AF-A0A1J3EKA4-F1
#
_cell.length_a   1.000
_cell.length_b   1.000
_cell.length_c   1.000
_cell.angle_alpha   90.00
_cell.angle_beta   90.00
_cell.angle_gamma   90.00
#
_symmetry.space_group_name_H-M   'P 1'
#
loop_
_entity.id
_entity.type
_entity.pdbx_description
1 polymer ?
#
loop_
_entity_poly.entity_id
_entity_poly.type
_entity_poly.pdbx_seq_one_letter_code
_entity_poly.pdbx_strand_id
1 'polypeptide(L)'
;LVYIKVDWFNRFLSYMWPYLDKAVCEIIQSSAQPIFADYIGKFCIESIEFEKLSLGPLPPTVHGVKFYETNEKELLFEPSIKWAGNPNIVLVLKLMSLRIKVQLVDLQFFAT
;
A
#
# COMPACT_ATOMS: atom_id res chain seq x y z
N LEU A 1 -19.96 -16.96 15.70
CA LEU A 1 -19.37 -15.85 14.95
C LEU A 1 -18.75 -16.39 13.68
N VAL A 2 -19.40 -16.17 12.54
CA VAL A 2 -19.03 -16.71 11.22
C VAL A 2 -18.61 -15.53 10.34
N TYR A 3 -17.59 -15.72 9.49
CA TYR A 3 -17.23 -14.70 8.50
C TYR A 3 -18.38 -14.50 7.52
N ILE A 4 -18.85 -13.25 7.41
CA ILE A 4 -19.88 -12.87 6.45
C ILE A 4 -19.18 -12.43 5.16
N LYS A 5 -19.60 -12.98 4.02
CA LYS A 5 -19.15 -12.53 2.70
C LYS A 5 -19.68 -11.13 2.42
N VAL A 6 -18.83 -10.27 1.87
CA VAL A 6 -19.12 -8.84 1.66
C VAL A 6 -18.84 -8.43 0.20
N ASP A 7 -19.45 -9.14 -0.76
CA ASP A 7 -19.23 -8.89 -2.19
C ASP A 7 -19.62 -7.47 -2.62
N TRP A 8 -20.64 -6.90 -1.96
CA TRP A 8 -21.04 -5.51 -2.18
C TRP A 8 -19.91 -4.52 -1.83
N PHE A 9 -19.14 -4.82 -0.77
CA PHE A 9 -18.04 -3.98 -0.32
C PHE A 9 -16.85 -4.08 -1.27
N ASN A 10 -16.54 -5.29 -1.76
CA ASN A 10 -15.51 -5.47 -2.79
C ASN A 10 -15.85 -4.70 -4.08
N ARG A 11 -17.12 -4.70 -4.49
CA ARG A 11 -17.57 -3.88 -5.64
C ARG A 11 -17.38 -2.39 -5.37
N PHE A 12 -17.76 -1.92 -4.19
CA PHE A 12 -17.56 -0.52 -3.79
C PHE A 12 -16.08 -0.13 -3.79
N LEU A 13 -15.20 -0.96 -3.21
CA LEU A 13 -13.75 -0.76 -3.23
C LEU A 13 -13.21 -0.67 -4.65
N SER A 14 -13.71 -1.48 -5.58
CA SER A 14 -13.28 -1.42 -6.98
C SER A 14 -13.56 -0.07 -7.66
N TYR A 15 -14.69 0.58 -7.33
CA TYR A 15 -15.00 1.92 -7.84
C TYR A 15 -14.13 3.00 -7.20
N MET A 16 -13.78 2.83 -5.93
CA MET A 16 -12.92 3.79 -5.22
C MET A 16 -11.43 3.64 -5.53
N TRP A 17 -11.01 2.47 -6.03
CA TRP A 17 -9.61 2.10 -6.11
C TRP A 17 -8.70 3.13 -6.80
N PRO A 18 -9.07 3.76 -7.93
CA PRO A 18 -8.21 4.77 -8.55
C PRO A 18 -7.90 5.96 -7.64
N TYR A 19 -8.82 6.32 -6.75
CA TYR A 19 -8.64 7.39 -5.77
C TYR A 19 -7.83 6.92 -4.55
N LEU A 20 -8.06 5.68 -4.12
CA LEU A 20 -7.32 5.07 -3.01
C LEU A 20 -5.85 4.82 -3.39
N ASP A 21 -5.58 4.35 -4.62
CA ASP A 21 -4.22 4.20 -5.15
C ASP A 21 -3.45 5.52 -5.03
N LYS A 22 -4.05 6.61 -5.51
CA LYS A 22 -3.46 7.95 -5.42
C LYS A 22 -3.19 8.38 -3.98
N ALA A 23 -4.20 8.28 -3.10
CA ALA A 23 -4.07 8.69 -1.71
C ALA A 23 -3.01 7.88 -0.95
N VAL A 24 -2.96 6.57 -1.16
CA VAL A 24 -1.96 5.71 -0.53
C VAL A 24 -0.57 5.99 -1.09
N CYS A 25 -0.44 6.27 -2.39
CA CYS A 25 0.84 6.69 -2.98
C CYS A 25 1.34 8.00 -2.36
N GLU A 26 0.47 8.98 -2.12
CA GLU A 26 0.83 10.23 -1.42
C GLU A 26 1.28 9.96 0.04
N ILE A 27 0.63 9.03 0.74
CA ILE A 27 1.04 8.59 2.08
C ILE A 27 2.41 7.90 2.05
N ILE A 28 2.64 6.99 1.09
CA ILE A 28 3.93 6.29 0.94
C ILE A 28 5.02 7.32 0.65
N GLN A 29 4.77 8.25 -0.28
CA GLN A 29 5.74 9.27 -0.65
C GLN A 29 6.11 10.14 0.56
N SER A 30 5.12 10.67 1.29
CA SER A 30 5.35 11.52 2.46
C SER A 30 6.03 10.78 3.61
N SER A 31 5.68 9.51 3.83
CA SER A 31 6.29 8.67 4.87
C SER A 31 7.73 8.27 4.53
N ALA A 32 8.04 8.10 3.24
CA ALA A 32 9.37 7.70 2.79
C ALA A 32 10.37 8.87 2.72
N GLN A 33 9.92 10.11 2.48
CA GLN A 33 10.79 11.30 2.45
C GLN A 33 11.73 11.42 3.66
N PRO A 34 11.26 11.36 4.93
CA PRO A 34 12.17 11.44 6.08
C PRO A 34 13.16 10.27 6.12
N ILE A 35 12.73 9.07 5.75
CA ILE A 35 13.60 7.89 5.67
C ILE A 35 14.69 8.11 4.63
N PHE A 36 14.35 8.64 3.44
CA PHE A 36 15.33 8.94 2.40
C PHE A 36 16.32 10.02 2.83
N ALA A 37 15.85 11.06 3.51
CA ALA A 37 16.69 12.13 4.04
C ALA A 37 17.78 11.60 4.97
N ASP A 38 17.49 10.56 5.77
CA ASP A 38 18.49 9.92 6.64
C ASP A 38 19.64 9.25 5.88
N TYR A 39 19.47 8.94 4.59
CA TYR A 39 20.50 8.30 3.75
C TYR A 39 21.21 9.28 2.81
N ILE A 40 20.63 10.45 2.52
CA ILE A 40 21.30 11.46 1.70
C ILE A 40 22.61 11.89 2.37
N GLY A 41 23.69 11.96 1.59
CA GLY A 41 25.04 12.25 2.08
C GLY A 41 25.77 11.06 2.71
N LYS A 42 25.06 9.97 3.05
CA LYS A 42 25.67 8.68 3.43
C LYS A 42 25.94 7.87 2.17
N PHE A 43 26.98 7.04 2.19
CA PHE A 43 27.31 6.13 1.08
C PHE A 43 27.39 6.80 -0.31
N CYS A 44 27.74 8.09 -0.35
CA CYS A 44 27.77 8.91 -1.57
C CYS A 44 26.41 9.07 -2.30
N ILE A 45 25.29 8.88 -1.59
CA ILE A 45 23.94 9.07 -2.12
C ILE A 45 23.64 10.57 -2.19
N GLU A 46 23.34 11.06 -3.39
CA GLU A 46 22.94 12.45 -3.65
C GLU A 46 21.42 12.64 -3.55
N SER A 47 20.64 11.70 -4.08
CA SER A 47 19.18 11.71 -3.97
C SER A 47 18.59 10.31 -4.05
N ILE A 48 17.41 10.17 -3.46
CA ILE A 48 16.53 9.00 -3.57
C ILE A 48 15.14 9.51 -3.92
N GLU A 49 14.61 9.10 -5.06
CA GLU A 49 13.35 9.62 -5.59
C GLU A 49 12.48 8.50 -6.16
N PHE A 50 11.16 8.65 -6.05
CA PHE A 50 10.22 7.81 -6.78
C PHE A 50 10.14 8.29 -8.23
N GLU A 51 10.59 7.46 -9.18
CA GLU A 51 10.33 7.67 -10.61
C GLU A 51 8.93 7.18 -10.99
N LYS A 52 8.46 6.10 -10.35
CA LYS A 52 7.09 5.60 -10.46
C LYS A 52 6.61 5.15 -9.10
N LEU A 53 5.35 5.41 -8.80
CA LEU A 53 4.68 4.95 -7.59
C LEU A 53 3.20 4.74 -7.91
N SER A 54 2.82 3.48 -8.06
CA SER A 54 1.43 3.03 -8.18
C SER A 54 1.29 1.64 -7.58
N LEU A 55 0.17 1.37 -6.92
CA LEU A 55 -0.20 0.06 -6.41
C LEU A 55 -0.76 -0.86 -7.52
N GLY A 56 -0.99 -0.31 -8.71
CA GLY A 56 -1.53 -1.05 -9.85
C GLY A 56 -3.06 -1.12 -9.86
N PRO A 57 -3.66 -1.76 -10.88
CA PRO A 57 -5.09 -1.67 -11.14
C PRO A 57 -5.95 -2.59 -10.25
N LEU A 58 -5.32 -3.49 -9.48
CA LEU A 58 -6.03 -4.53 -8.73
C LEU A 58 -6.22 -4.09 -7.26
N PRO A 59 -7.46 -3.86 -6.80
CA PRO A 59 -7.73 -3.54 -5.40
C PRO A 59 -7.56 -4.76 -4.48
N PRO A 60 -7.39 -4.55 -3.16
CA PRO A 60 -7.50 -5.61 -2.17
C PRO A 60 -8.91 -6.23 -2.19
N THR A 61 -8.99 -7.51 -1.85
CA THR A 61 -10.24 -8.24 -1.66
C THR A 61 -10.46 -8.51 -0.18
N VAL A 62 -11.66 -8.20 0.30
CA VAL A 62 -12.13 -8.61 1.62
C VAL A 62 -12.85 -9.95 1.47
N HIS A 63 -12.26 -11.02 2.02
CA HIS A 63 -12.81 -12.37 1.93
C HIS A 63 -13.99 -12.59 2.86
N GLY A 64 -14.04 -11.85 3.96
CA GLY A 64 -15.15 -11.83 4.88
C GLY A 64 -14.85 -10.94 6.07
N VAL A 65 -15.90 -10.63 6.82
CA VAL A 65 -15.79 -9.83 8.05
C VAL A 65 -16.41 -10.61 9.21
N LYS A 66 -15.73 -10.64 10.35
CA LYS A 66 -16.33 -11.02 11.63
C LYS A 66 -16.74 -9.76 12.38
N PHE A 67 -17.85 -9.88 13.08
CA PHE A 67 -18.44 -8.81 13.87
C PHE A 67 -18.50 -9.25 15.32
N TYR A 68 -18.05 -8.40 16.24
CA TYR A 68 -18.17 -8.63 17.67
C TYR A 68 -18.95 -7.48 18.28
N GLU A 69 -20.06 -7.79 18.94
CA GLU A 69 -20.73 -6.84 19.82
C GLU A 69 -20.02 -6.86 21.16
N THR A 70 -19.56 -5.69 21.61
CA THR A 70 -18.95 -5.55 22.92
C THR A 70 -20.00 -5.11 23.94
N ASN A 71 -19.73 -5.39 25.22
CA ASN A 71 -20.60 -4.93 26.31
C ASN A 71 -20.68 -3.39 26.41
N GLU A 72 -19.81 -2.68 25.70
CA GLU A 72 -19.68 -1.21 25.70
C GLU A 72 -20.49 -0.53 24.58
N LYS A 73 -21.39 -1.26 23.92
CA LYS A 73 -22.16 -0.80 22.73
C LYS A 73 -21.27 -0.44 21.54
N GLU A 74 -20.10 -1.07 21.45
CA GLU A 74 -19.23 -0.95 20.28
C GLU A 74 -19.42 -2.18 19.37
N LEU A 75 -19.22 -1.95 18.07
CA LEU A 75 -19.20 -3.00 17.07
C LEU A 75 -17.78 -3.10 16.51
N LEU A 76 -17.09 -4.20 16.82
CA LEU A 76 -15.76 -4.47 16.29
C LEU A 76 -15.89 -5.23 14.97
N PHE A 77 -15.14 -4.77 13.97
CA PHE A 77 -15.06 -5.39 12.66
C PHE A 77 -13.66 -5.98 12.47
N GLU A 78 -13.59 -7.28 12.18
CA GLU A 78 -12.34 -7.98 11.88
C GLU A 78 -12.39 -8.47 10.41
N PRO A 79 -11.95 -7.64 9.45
CA PRO A 79 -11.94 -7.99 8.03
C PRO A 79 -10.73 -8.87 7.67
N SER A 80 -10.97 -9.97 6.98
CA SER A 80 -9.91 -10.76 6.35
C SER A 80 -9.59 -10.20 4.96
N ILE A 81 -8.44 -9.55 4.83
CA ILE A 81 -8.03 -8.82 3.63
C ILE A 81 -6.90 -9.59 2.95
N LYS A 82 -7.00 -9.72 1.62
CA LYS A 82 -5.89 -10.19 0.78
C LYS A 82 -5.70 -9.23 -0.38
N TRP A 83 -4.46 -8.98 -0.72
CA TRP A 83 -4.09 -8.18 -1.87
C TRP A 83 -2.94 -8.84 -2.60
N ALA A 84 -3.14 -9.15 -3.88
CA ALA A 84 -2.11 -9.61 -4.80
C ALA A 84 -2.08 -8.60 -5.95
N GLY A 85 -1.44 -7.47 -5.69
CA GLY A 85 -1.35 -6.38 -6.64
C GLY A 85 -0.18 -6.57 -7.60
N ASN A 86 -0.24 -5.86 -8.72
CA ASN A 86 0.91 -5.65 -9.59
C ASN A 86 1.37 -4.19 -9.47
N PRO A 87 2.01 -3.81 -8.35
CA PRO A 87 2.46 -2.45 -8.16
C PRO A 87 3.62 -2.13 -9.11
N ASN A 88 3.77 -0.85 -9.43
CA ASN A 88 4.88 -0.33 -10.20
C ASN A 88 5.59 0.76 -9.40
N ILE A 89 6.49 0.33 -8.52
CA ILE A 89 7.23 1.23 -7.63
C ILE A 89 8.68 1.22 -8.08
N VAL A 90 9.13 2.32 -8.65
CA VAL A 90 10.50 2.50 -9.14
C VAL A 90 11.16 3.60 -8.33
N LEU A 91 12.21 3.23 -7.60
CA LEU A 91 13.10 4.15 -6.92
C LEU A 91 14.34 4.40 -7.78
N VAL A 92 14.76 5.65 -7.81
CA VAL A 92 16.01 6.09 -8.43
C VAL A 92 16.93 6.56 -7.32
N LEU A 93 18.10 5.94 -7.23
CA LEU A 93 19.19 6.37 -6.37
C LEU A 93 20.25 7.02 -7.25
N LYS A 94 20.63 8.25 -6.92
CA LYS A 94 21.73 8.95 -7.57
C LYS A 94 22.94 8.90 -6.66
N LEU A 95 24.06 8.37 -7.15
CA LEU A 95 25.33 8.29 -6.42
C LEU A 95 26.45 8.84 -7.31
N MET A 96 26.96 10.04 -7.02
CA MET A 96 27.91 10.73 -7.90
C MET A 96 27.41 10.79 -9.36
N SER A 97 28.13 10.16 -10.29
CA SER A 97 27.75 10.05 -11.72
C SER A 97 26.85 8.85 -12.04
N LEU A 98 26.59 7.95 -11.08
CA LEU A 98 25.79 6.75 -11.26
C LEU A 98 24.32 7.01 -10.92
N ARG A 99 23.43 6.46 -11.74
CA ARG A 99 21.98 6.46 -11.54
C ARG A 99 21.48 5.02 -11.50
N ILE A 100 21.12 4.54 -10.31
CA ILE A 100 20.64 3.18 -10.08
C ILE A 100 19.12 3.20 -10.00
N LYS A 101 18.46 2.29 -10.73
CA LYS A 101 17.01 2.08 -10.64
C LYS A 101 16.72 0.78 -9.92
N VAL A 102 15.86 0.85 -8.91
CA VAL A 102 15.35 -0.32 -8.18
C VAL A 102 13.85 -0.35 -8.38
N GLN A 103 13.32 -1.47 -8.85
CA GLN A 103 11.89 -1.64 -9.07
C GLN A 103 11.36 -2.75 -8.17
N LEU A 104 10.31 -2.44 -7.42
CA LEU A 104 9.49 -3.42 -6.74
C LEU A 104 8.30 -3.78 -7.63
N VAL A 105 8.17 -5.07 -7.91
CA VAL A 105 7.06 -5.70 -8.64
C VAL A 105 6.48 -6.82 -7.79
N ASP A 106 5.27 -7.26 -8.12
CA ASP A 106 4.61 -8.44 -7.54
C ASP A 106 4.58 -8.44 -6.01
N LEU A 107 3.66 -7.66 -5.43
CA LEU A 107 3.48 -7.56 -3.98
C LEU A 107 2.22 -8.29 -3.54
N GLN A 108 2.39 -9.16 -2.54
CA GLN A 108 1.27 -9.87 -1.90
C GLN A 108 1.20 -9.53 -0.42
N PHE A 109 0.00 -9.24 0.04
CA PHE A 109 -0.31 -8.87 1.42
C PHE A 109 -1.54 -9.62 1.92
N PHE A 110 -1.49 -10.10 3.16
CA PHE A 110 -2.56 -10.84 3.81
C PHE A 110 -2.70 -10.32 5.25
N ALA A 111 -3.91 -9.98 5.67
CA ALA A 111 -4.20 -9.48 7.02
C ALA A 111 -5.55 -10.01 7.54
N THR A 112 -5.71 -10.05 8.86
CA THR A 112 -6.95 -10.39 9.59
C THR A 112 -7.02 -9.57 10.86
#